data_AF-A0A497JX85-F1
#
_entry.id   AF-A0A497JX85-F1
#
_cell.length_a   1.000
_cell.length_b   1.000
_cell.length_c   1.000
_cell.angle_alpha   90.00
_cell.angle_beta   90.00
_cell.angle_gamma   90.00
#
_symmetry.space_group_name_H-M   'P 1'
#
loop_
_entity.id
_entity.type
_entity.pdbx_description
1 polymer ?
#
loop_
_entity_poly.entity_id
_entity_poly.type
_entity_poly.pdbx_seq_one_letter_code
_entity_poly.pdbx_strand_id
1 'polypeptide(L)'
;MIRVLPVEIREFSSINELDEFLEKEIAWYQALLEEYGETLGSLLRGQGLSSEEVEKILKEKGFSRPVSRKGKKGRSASPSEGWFSYKGLLFSADKQGRIEMLFESIEKIENAINRIKEARTLIEELQKAGFGLGLSFSVYLVNGVPERIFVQKAKSAAQKYKLELFLSTSMTPTPKPSKIEEAENKSEESQEKSGKEEGAGK
;
A
#
# COMPACT_ATOMS: atom_id res chain seq x y z
N MET A 1 3.16 4.30 3.79
CA MET A 1 4.51 3.83 3.45
C MET A 1 4.44 2.32 3.26
N ILE A 2 4.28 1.86 2.03
CA ILE A 2 4.29 0.42 1.73
C ILE A 2 5.76 0.02 1.75
N ARG A 3 6.12 -0.92 2.62
CA ARG A 3 7.46 -1.51 2.66
C ARG A 3 7.30 -2.91 2.11
N VAL A 4 7.85 -3.16 0.92
CA VAL A 4 7.91 -4.52 0.40
C VAL A 4 8.82 -5.33 1.31
N LEU A 5 8.24 -6.33 1.96
CA LEU A 5 9.01 -7.33 2.67
C LEU A 5 9.54 -8.36 1.66
N PRO A 6 10.74 -8.92 1.88
CA PRO A 6 11.27 -9.98 1.01
C PRO A 6 10.31 -11.16 0.87
N VAL A 7 9.60 -11.48 1.94
CA VAL A 7 8.54 -12.48 1.99
C VAL A 7 7.45 -11.99 2.95
N GLU A 8 6.20 -11.99 2.52
CA GLU A 8 5.05 -11.68 3.37
C GLU A 8 3.81 -12.49 3.02
N ILE A 9 2.95 -12.70 4.01
CA ILE A 9 1.58 -13.18 3.81
C ILE A 9 0.64 -12.04 4.20
N ARG A 10 -0.20 -11.61 3.27
CA ARG A 10 -1.16 -10.53 3.50
C ARG A 10 -2.59 -11.00 3.24
N GLU A 11 -3.49 -10.59 4.12
CA GLU A 11 -4.92 -10.86 3.99
C GLU A 11 -5.62 -9.69 3.28
N PHE A 12 -6.55 -10.02 2.40
CA PHE A 12 -7.40 -9.10 1.65
C PHE A 12 -8.85 -9.51 1.80
N SER A 13 -9.71 -8.55 2.10
CA SER A 13 -11.15 -8.76 2.31
C SER A 13 -11.91 -8.92 0.99
N SER A 14 -11.33 -8.45 -0.12
CA SER A 14 -11.91 -8.57 -1.45
C SER A 14 -10.84 -8.64 -2.54
N ILE A 15 -11.23 -9.10 -3.73
CA ILE A 15 -10.35 -9.14 -4.90
C ILE A 15 -10.00 -7.72 -5.40
N ASN A 16 -10.87 -6.74 -5.16
CA ASN A 16 -10.61 -5.33 -5.50
C ASN A 16 -9.53 -4.73 -4.59
N GLU A 17 -9.55 -5.07 -3.30
CA GLU A 17 -8.51 -4.64 -2.37
C GLU A 17 -7.14 -5.20 -2.75
N LEU A 18 -7.10 -6.44 -3.27
CA LEU A 18 -5.89 -7.01 -3.84
C LEU A 18 -5.44 -6.25 -5.09
N ASP A 19 -6.33 -5.96 -6.03
CA ASP A 19 -5.99 -5.18 -7.25
C ASP A 19 -5.43 -3.80 -6.90
N GLU A 20 -6.10 -3.05 -6.02
CA GLU A 20 -5.63 -1.75 -5.53
C GLU A 20 -4.25 -1.83 -4.87
N PHE A 21 -3.98 -2.92 -4.14
CA PHE A 21 -2.67 -3.15 -3.55
C PHE A 21 -1.60 -3.32 -4.62
N LEU A 22 -1.86 -4.13 -5.65
CA LEU A 22 -0.92 -4.33 -6.76
C LEU A 22 -0.67 -3.04 -7.54
N GLU A 23 -1.68 -2.20 -7.76
CA GLU A 23 -1.50 -0.89 -8.37
C GLU A 23 -0.55 0.01 -7.56
N LYS A 24 -0.78 0.08 -6.24
CA LYS A 24 0.08 0.85 -5.34
C LYS A 24 1.51 0.30 -5.32
N GLU A 25 1.66 -1.01 -5.40
CA GLU A 25 2.96 -1.69 -5.44
C GLU A 25 3.72 -1.39 -6.75
N ILE A 26 3.03 -1.43 -7.89
CA ILE A 26 3.59 -1.02 -9.18
C ILE A 26 4.07 0.42 -9.12
N ALA A 27 3.24 1.34 -8.63
CA ALA A 27 3.58 2.75 -8.53
C ALA A 27 4.80 2.97 -7.61
N TRP A 28 4.90 2.22 -6.52
CA TRP A 28 6.06 2.27 -5.62
C TRP A 28 7.34 1.79 -6.32
N TYR A 29 7.29 0.65 -7.01
CA TYR A 29 8.42 0.14 -7.77
C TYR A 29 8.83 1.07 -8.92
N GLN A 30 7.88 1.74 -9.57
CA GLN A 30 8.17 2.73 -10.62
C GLN A 30 8.91 3.94 -10.05
N ALA A 31 8.48 4.47 -8.90
CA ALA A 31 9.19 5.56 -8.24
C ALA A 31 10.63 5.15 -7.85
N LEU A 32 10.80 3.91 -7.37
CA LEU A 32 12.13 3.37 -7.05
C LEU A 32 13.02 3.21 -8.31
N LEU A 33 12.42 2.76 -9.42
CA LEU A 33 13.08 2.62 -10.71
C LEU A 33 13.58 3.99 -11.22
N GLU A 34 12.75 5.02 -11.13
CA GLU A 34 13.11 6.39 -11.50
C GLU A 34 14.27 6.92 -10.64
N GLU A 35 14.18 6.78 -9.32
CA GLU A 35 15.25 7.22 -8.40
C GLU A 35 16.60 6.53 -8.72
N TYR A 36 16.56 5.21 -8.98
CA TYR A 36 17.76 4.45 -9.30
C TYR A 36 18.28 4.78 -10.70
N GLY A 37 17.39 5.01 -11.67
CA GLY A 37 17.73 5.46 -13.01
C GLY A 37 18.38 6.84 -13.03
N GLU A 38 17.86 7.80 -12.27
CA GLU A 38 18.44 9.13 -12.09
C GLU A 38 19.82 9.05 -11.42
N THR A 39 19.93 8.27 -10.35
CA THR A 39 21.18 8.03 -9.65
C THR A 39 22.22 7.42 -10.58
N LEU A 40 21.84 6.40 -11.36
CA LEU A 40 22.70 5.75 -12.34
C LEU A 40 23.11 6.73 -13.45
N GLY A 41 22.18 7.50 -14.01
CA GLY A 41 22.46 8.48 -15.05
C GLY A 41 23.37 9.61 -14.58
N SER A 42 23.19 10.10 -13.35
CA SER A 42 24.11 11.02 -12.68
C SER A 42 25.51 10.41 -12.57
N LEU A 43 25.57 9.16 -12.13
CA LEU A 43 26.81 8.46 -11.89
C LEU A 43 27.53 8.16 -13.21
N LEU A 44 26.86 7.79 -14.30
CA LEU A 44 27.47 7.60 -15.62
C LEU A 44 28.05 8.90 -16.21
N ARG A 45 27.47 10.06 -15.87
CA ARG A 45 27.92 11.38 -16.34
C ARG A 45 28.99 12.02 -15.47
N GLY A 46 29.06 11.69 -14.19
CA GLY A 46 30.07 12.23 -13.28
C GLY A 46 31.49 11.81 -13.67
N GLN A 47 32.48 12.66 -13.43
CA GLN A 47 33.90 12.34 -13.63
C GLN A 47 34.52 11.92 -12.29
N GLY A 48 35.30 10.84 -12.27
CA GLY A 48 35.92 10.30 -11.06
C GLY A 48 36.07 8.79 -11.14
N LEU A 49 37.32 8.34 -11.28
CA LEU A 49 37.71 6.93 -11.18
C LEU A 49 38.09 6.63 -9.72
N SER A 50 37.84 5.40 -9.29
CA SER A 50 38.24 4.71 -8.05
C SER A 50 38.98 5.53 -6.98
N SER A 51 38.52 5.45 -5.73
CA SER A 51 39.32 5.92 -4.60
C SER A 51 40.43 4.90 -4.29
N GLU A 52 41.62 5.13 -4.83
CA GLU A 52 42.83 4.32 -4.57
C GLU A 52 43.14 4.18 -3.07
N GLU A 53 42.76 5.19 -2.29
CA GLU A 53 42.91 5.25 -0.84
C GLU A 53 42.01 4.22 -0.15
N VAL A 54 40.75 4.11 -0.59
CA VAL A 54 39.81 3.10 -0.09
C VAL A 54 40.24 1.69 -0.51
N GLU A 55 40.77 1.51 -1.73
CA GLU A 55 41.34 0.23 -2.15
C GLU A 55 42.52 -0.22 -1.28
N LYS A 56 43.40 0.70 -0.91
CA LYS A 56 44.51 0.42 0.02
C LYS A 56 43.99 -0.03 1.38
N ILE A 57 43.00 0.66 1.94
CA ILE A 57 42.39 0.30 3.21
C ILE A 57 41.78 -1.11 3.15
N LEU A 58 41.06 -1.45 2.07
CA LEU A 58 40.47 -2.78 1.90
C LEU A 58 41.55 -3.87 1.84
N LYS A 59 42.65 -3.63 1.12
CA LYS A 59 43.79 -4.57 1.05
C LYS A 59 44.49 -4.73 2.40
N GLU A 60 44.78 -3.63 3.10
CA GLU A 60 45.43 -3.64 4.42
C GLU A 60 44.58 -4.32 5.49
N LYS A 61 43.26 -4.21 5.40
CA LYS A 61 42.32 -4.89 6.30
C LYS A 61 42.08 -6.37 5.94
N GLY A 62 42.80 -6.90 4.95
CA GLY A 62 42.80 -8.32 4.62
C GLY A 62 41.63 -8.77 3.74
N PHE A 63 41.00 -7.85 3.00
CA PHE A 63 39.96 -8.22 2.03
C PHE A 63 40.61 -8.79 0.78
N SER A 64 40.17 -9.96 0.32
CA SER A 64 40.74 -10.64 -0.85
C SER A 64 39.96 -10.31 -2.11
N ARG A 65 40.63 -9.89 -3.19
CA ARG A 65 39.97 -9.82 -4.51
C ARG A 65 39.49 -11.22 -4.91
N PRO A 66 38.27 -11.38 -5.45
CA PRO A 66 37.75 -12.68 -5.84
C PRO A 66 38.67 -13.26 -6.92
N VAL A 67 39.21 -14.46 -6.64
CA VAL A 67 40.06 -15.16 -7.60
C VAL A 67 39.15 -15.63 -8.74
N SER A 68 39.39 -15.11 -9.94
CA SER A 68 38.80 -15.62 -11.18
C SER A 68 38.96 -17.14 -11.24
N ARG A 69 37.86 -17.89 -11.09
CA ARG A 69 37.86 -19.34 -11.30
C ARG A 69 38.06 -19.59 -12.79
N LYS A 70 39.32 -19.66 -13.21
CA LYS A 70 39.75 -20.12 -14.53
C LYS A 70 39.48 -21.62 -14.62
N GLY A 71 38.26 -22.02 -15.02
CA GLY A 71 37.97 -23.44 -15.25
C GLY A 71 36.50 -23.84 -15.34
N LYS A 72 35.86 -23.58 -16.49
CA LYS A 72 35.02 -24.51 -17.30
C LYS A 72 34.03 -23.72 -18.15
N LYS A 73 34.03 -24.08 -19.43
CA LYS A 73 33.28 -23.54 -20.57
C LYS A 73 31.77 -23.54 -20.27
N GLY A 74 31.16 -22.36 -20.16
CA GLY A 74 29.71 -22.22 -19.98
C GLY A 74 29.29 -20.85 -19.45
N ARG A 75 29.23 -19.86 -20.35
CA ARG A 75 28.37 -18.65 -20.31
C ARG A 75 28.03 -18.08 -18.90
N SER A 76 28.88 -17.23 -18.34
CA SER A 76 28.43 -16.16 -17.42
C SER A 76 29.48 -15.04 -17.35
N ALA A 77 28.98 -13.83 -17.14
CA ALA A 77 29.62 -12.53 -17.00
C ALA A 77 31.14 -12.52 -16.71
N SER A 78 31.81 -11.59 -17.39
CA SER A 78 33.16 -11.10 -17.12
C SER A 78 33.47 -11.02 -15.61
N PRO A 79 34.71 -11.32 -15.19
CA PRO A 79 35.09 -11.27 -13.79
C PRO A 79 34.87 -9.85 -13.27
N SER A 80 34.28 -9.77 -12.08
CA SER A 80 33.93 -8.53 -11.37
C SER A 80 35.22 -7.78 -10.95
N GLU A 81 35.85 -7.12 -11.91
CA GLU A 81 37.11 -6.40 -11.77
C GLU A 81 36.87 -5.16 -10.88
N GLY A 82 37.25 -5.25 -9.60
CA GLY A 82 37.07 -4.16 -8.62
C GLY A 82 36.44 -4.57 -7.29
N TRP A 83 35.92 -5.80 -7.19
CA TRP A 83 35.32 -6.29 -5.94
C TRP A 83 36.35 -6.92 -5.01
N PHE A 84 36.08 -6.84 -3.72
CA PHE A 84 36.83 -7.41 -2.62
C PHE A 84 35.89 -8.25 -1.77
N SER A 85 36.26 -9.50 -1.49
CA SER A 85 35.46 -10.45 -0.74
C SER A 85 35.89 -10.48 0.73
N TYR A 86 34.91 -10.51 1.63
CA TYR A 86 35.12 -10.76 3.04
C TYR A 86 33.93 -11.56 3.60
N LYS A 87 34.19 -12.81 4.02
CA LYS A 87 33.20 -13.71 4.65
C LYS A 87 31.85 -13.80 3.90
N GLY A 88 31.88 -13.80 2.57
CA GLY A 88 30.68 -13.89 1.72
C GLY A 88 30.05 -12.55 1.32
N LEU A 89 30.56 -11.42 1.83
CA LEU A 89 30.18 -10.08 1.39
C LEU A 89 31.17 -9.55 0.35
N LEU A 90 30.67 -8.74 -0.58
CA LEU A 90 31.45 -8.09 -1.62
C LEU A 90 31.50 -6.58 -1.37
N PHE A 91 32.69 -6.01 -1.49
CA PHE A 91 33.00 -4.60 -1.28
C PHE A 91 33.67 -4.06 -2.53
N SER A 92 33.31 -2.86 -2.96
CA SER A 92 34.01 -2.17 -4.03
C SER A 92 34.34 -0.76 -3.57
N ALA A 93 35.54 -0.30 -3.95
CA ALA A 93 35.99 1.08 -3.79
C ALA A 93 35.78 1.89 -5.07
N ASP A 94 35.44 1.20 -6.16
CA ASP A 94 35.29 1.80 -7.46
C ASP A 94 33.84 2.19 -7.74
N LYS A 95 33.71 3.28 -8.47
CA LYS A 95 32.45 3.76 -9.00
C LYS A 95 31.76 2.70 -9.87
N GLN A 96 32.55 1.87 -10.58
CA GLN A 96 32.04 0.75 -11.36
C GLN A 96 31.26 -0.25 -10.52
N GLY A 97 31.68 -0.52 -9.28
CA GLY A 97 30.93 -1.43 -8.39
C GLY A 97 29.54 -0.87 -8.03
N ARG A 98 29.44 0.45 -7.83
CA ARG A 98 28.15 1.10 -7.59
C ARG A 98 27.26 1.11 -8.85
N ILE A 99 27.86 1.26 -10.05
CA ILE A 99 27.17 1.14 -11.34
C ILE A 99 26.57 -0.26 -11.49
N GLU A 100 27.38 -1.30 -11.27
CA GLU A 100 26.95 -2.70 -11.36
C GLU A 100 25.78 -2.99 -10.41
N MET A 101 25.86 -2.54 -9.14
CA MET A 101 24.76 -2.69 -8.18
C MET A 101 23.47 -2.02 -8.64
N LEU A 102 23.55 -0.81 -9.23
CA LEU A 102 22.39 -0.08 -9.71
C LEU A 102 21.75 -0.77 -10.92
N PHE A 103 22.55 -1.23 -11.88
CA PHE A 103 22.05 -1.99 -13.03
C PHE A 103 21.35 -3.28 -12.60
N GLU A 104 21.98 -4.09 -11.73
CA GLU A 104 21.35 -5.31 -11.22
C GLU A 104 20.05 -5.02 -10.45
N SER A 105 20.00 -3.91 -9.71
CA SER A 105 18.81 -3.52 -8.95
C SER A 105 17.69 -3.07 -9.88
N ILE A 106 17.99 -2.27 -10.91
CA ILE A 106 17.05 -1.84 -11.94
C ILE A 106 16.45 -3.06 -12.65
N GLU A 107 17.28 -4.00 -13.10
CA GLU A 107 16.80 -5.21 -13.77
C GLU A 107 15.88 -6.05 -12.87
N LYS A 108 16.21 -6.18 -11.58
CA LYS A 108 15.35 -6.87 -10.60
C LYS A 108 14.02 -6.15 -10.38
N ILE A 109 14.03 -4.82 -10.31
CA ILE A 109 12.82 -4.00 -10.16
C ILE A 109 11.93 -4.13 -11.40
N GLU A 110 12.48 -4.00 -12.61
CA GLU A 110 11.74 -4.16 -13.86
C GLU A 110 11.08 -5.54 -13.96
N ASN A 111 11.84 -6.59 -13.62
CA ASN A 111 11.32 -7.95 -13.56
C ASN A 111 10.17 -8.11 -12.55
N ALA A 112 10.28 -7.48 -11.37
CA ALA A 112 9.22 -7.49 -10.37
C ALA A 112 7.96 -6.76 -10.87
N ILE A 113 8.11 -5.57 -11.46
CA ILE A 113 7.00 -4.79 -12.06
C ILE A 113 6.27 -5.64 -13.10
N ASN A 114 7.00 -6.30 -14.00
CA ASN A 114 6.41 -7.12 -15.05
C ASN A 114 5.59 -8.27 -14.47
N ARG A 115 6.12 -8.98 -13.48
CA ARG A 115 5.40 -10.07 -12.81
C ARG A 115 4.15 -9.59 -12.06
N ILE A 116 4.21 -8.41 -11.41
CA ILE A 116 3.04 -7.83 -10.74
C ILE A 116 1.97 -7.46 -11.77
N LYS A 117 2.36 -6.89 -12.92
CA LYS A 117 1.44 -6.60 -14.03
C LYS A 117 0.80 -7.85 -14.61
N GLU A 118 1.56 -8.92 -14.82
CA GLU A 118 1.04 -10.21 -15.26
C GLU A 118 0.03 -10.77 -14.25
N ALA A 119 0.38 -10.79 -12.97
CA ALA A 119 -0.53 -11.24 -11.91
C ALA A 119 -1.82 -10.40 -11.87
N ARG A 120 -1.69 -9.08 -12.07
CA ARG A 120 -2.83 -8.18 -12.15
C ARG A 120 -3.75 -8.50 -13.33
N THR A 121 -3.21 -8.71 -14.53
CA THR A 121 -4.03 -9.09 -15.68
C THR A 121 -4.83 -10.37 -15.45
N LEU A 122 -4.22 -11.36 -14.77
CA LEU A 122 -4.91 -12.59 -14.38
C LEU A 122 -6.02 -12.33 -13.36
N ILE A 123 -5.79 -11.43 -12.39
CA ILE A 123 -6.80 -11.03 -11.40
C ILE A 123 -7.98 -10.31 -12.07
N GLU A 124 -7.72 -9.42 -13.03
CA GLU A 124 -8.77 -8.76 -13.81
C GLU A 124 -9.59 -9.75 -14.64
N GLU A 125 -8.96 -10.76 -15.25
CA GLU A 125 -9.64 -11.84 -15.95
C GLU A 125 -10.53 -12.66 -14.99
N LEU A 126 -10.03 -12.98 -13.80
CA LEU A 126 -10.80 -13.65 -12.75
C LEU A 126 -12.01 -12.81 -12.31
N GLN A 127 -11.84 -11.50 -12.11
CA GLN A 127 -12.94 -10.58 -11.80
C GLN A 127 -14.01 -10.58 -12.89
N LYS A 128 -13.59 -10.51 -14.17
CA LYS A 128 -14.52 -10.56 -15.33
C LYS A 128 -15.26 -11.89 -15.42
N ALA A 129 -14.63 -12.99 -14.99
CA ALA A 129 -15.27 -14.30 -14.87
C ALA A 129 -16.24 -14.42 -13.67
N GLY A 130 -16.41 -13.36 -12.87
CA GLY A 130 -17.27 -13.34 -11.69
C GLY A 130 -16.63 -13.93 -10.42
N PHE A 131 -15.32 -14.17 -10.43
CA PHE A 131 -14.59 -14.66 -9.27
C PHE A 131 -14.33 -13.54 -8.26
N GLY A 132 -14.62 -13.78 -6.98
CA GLY A 132 -14.28 -12.87 -5.88
C GLY A 132 -15.46 -12.29 -5.09
N LEU A 133 -16.70 -12.52 -5.52
CA LEU A 133 -17.87 -12.11 -4.73
C LEU A 133 -18.00 -12.97 -3.46
N GLY A 134 -17.94 -12.31 -2.29
CA GLY A 134 -18.08 -12.98 -0.99
C GLY A 134 -16.89 -13.89 -0.61
N LEU A 135 -15.73 -13.68 -1.22
CA LEU A 135 -14.48 -14.38 -0.91
C LEU A 135 -13.47 -13.41 -0.26
N SER A 136 -12.61 -13.96 0.58
CA SER A 136 -11.43 -13.31 1.15
C SER A 136 -10.18 -14.07 0.76
N PHE A 137 -9.05 -13.38 0.71
CA PHE A 137 -7.82 -13.87 0.11
C PHE A 137 -6.65 -13.73 1.08
N SER A 138 -5.81 -14.75 1.18
CA SER A 138 -4.51 -14.66 1.84
C SER A 138 -3.44 -14.89 0.78
N VAL A 139 -2.65 -13.86 0.50
CA VAL A 139 -1.69 -13.87 -0.60
C VAL A 139 -0.29 -13.99 -0.04
N TYR A 140 0.45 -14.96 -0.56
CA TYR A 140 1.88 -15.13 -0.35
C TYR A 140 2.63 -14.29 -1.37
N LEU A 141 3.33 -13.28 -0.89
CA LEU A 141 4.05 -12.27 -1.65
C LEU A 141 5.56 -12.49 -1.47
N VAL A 142 6.30 -12.52 -2.57
CA VAL A 142 7.77 -12.57 -2.57
C VAL A 142 8.28 -11.33 -3.27
N ASN A 143 8.97 -10.46 -2.54
CA ASN A 143 9.33 -9.12 -3.02
C ASN A 143 8.11 -8.41 -3.65
N GLY A 144 6.97 -8.41 -2.96
CA GLY A 144 5.75 -7.73 -3.44
C GLY A 144 5.04 -8.42 -4.61
N VAL A 145 5.59 -9.49 -5.18
CA VAL A 145 4.97 -10.26 -6.27
C VAL A 145 4.08 -11.37 -5.70
N PRO A 146 2.79 -11.45 -6.09
CA PRO A 146 1.92 -12.56 -5.69
C PRO A 146 2.40 -13.88 -6.30
N GLU A 147 2.80 -14.84 -5.47
CA GLU A 147 3.16 -16.19 -5.94
C GLU A 147 2.06 -17.21 -5.69
N ARG A 148 1.34 -17.10 -4.56
CA ARG A 148 0.26 -18.03 -4.20
C ARG A 148 -0.87 -17.28 -3.54
N ILE A 149 -2.10 -17.67 -3.88
CA ILE A 149 -3.32 -17.07 -3.32
C ILE A 149 -4.14 -18.19 -2.68
N PHE A 150 -4.33 -18.09 -1.37
CA PHE A 150 -5.29 -18.89 -0.64
C PHE A 150 -6.64 -18.18 -0.62
N VAL A 151 -7.71 -18.92 -0.92
CA VAL A 151 -9.06 -18.36 -1.08
C VAL A 151 -9.98 -19.02 -0.06
N GLN A 152 -10.70 -18.20 0.69
CA GLN A 152 -11.69 -18.67 1.66
C GLN A 152 -12.96 -17.82 1.57
N LYS A 153 -14.10 -18.37 1.99
CA LYS A 153 -15.35 -17.59 2.07
C LYS A 153 -15.13 -16.41 3.01
N ALA A 154 -15.53 -15.21 2.59
CA ALA A 154 -15.45 -14.03 3.43
C ALA A 154 -16.22 -14.32 4.73
N LYS A 155 -15.57 -14.12 5.87
CA LYS A 155 -16.24 -14.23 7.17
C LYS A 155 -17.37 -13.19 7.15
N SER A 156 -18.61 -13.66 7.07
CA SER A 156 -19.76 -12.77 7.11
C SER A 156 -19.69 -11.98 8.42
N ALA A 157 -19.46 -10.68 8.35
CA ALA A 157 -19.94 -9.77 9.37
C ALA A 157 -21.47 -9.77 9.27
N ALA A 158 -22.11 -10.87 9.69
CA ALA A 158 -23.55 -10.96 9.82
C ALA A 158 -23.98 -10.16 11.06
N GLN A 159 -23.65 -8.87 11.12
CA GLN A 159 -24.49 -7.92 11.82
C GLN A 159 -25.70 -7.69 10.92
N LYS A 160 -26.78 -8.40 11.23
CA LYS A 160 -28.09 -8.18 10.63
C LYS A 160 -28.55 -6.78 11.03
N TYR A 161 -28.26 -5.78 10.20
CA TYR A 161 -28.86 -4.46 10.37
C TYR A 161 -30.31 -4.53 9.88
N LYS A 162 -31.25 -4.39 10.81
CA LYS A 162 -32.67 -4.21 10.51
C LYS A 162 -32.91 -2.72 10.30
N LEU A 163 -33.02 -2.30 9.05
CA LEU A 163 -33.44 -0.93 8.70
C LEU A 163 -34.97 -0.88 8.79
N GLU A 164 -35.50 -0.23 9.83
CA GLU A 164 -36.91 0.12 9.92
C GLU A 164 -37.09 1.59 9.55
N LEU A 165 -37.81 1.85 8.46
CA LEU A 165 -38.15 3.19 8.01
C LEU A 165 -39.55 3.55 8.52
N PHE A 166 -39.62 4.42 9.53
CA PHE A 166 -40.88 5.00 9.99
C PHE A 166 -41.15 6.30 9.23
N LEU A 167 -41.97 6.24 8.19
CA LEU A 167 -42.50 7.42 7.50
C LEU A 167 -43.76 7.89 8.24
N SER A 168 -43.61 8.85 9.16
CA SER A 168 -44.74 9.52 9.80
C SER A 168 -45.28 10.60 8.87
N THR A 169 -46.36 10.30 8.16
CA THR A 169 -47.18 11.30 7.47
C THR A 169 -48.51 11.47 8.21
N SER A 170 -48.49 12.15 9.36
CA SER A 170 -49.72 12.70 9.94
C SER A 170 -49.77 14.20 9.66
N MET A 171 -50.33 14.58 8.50
CA MET A 171 -50.97 15.89 8.39
C MET A 171 -52.41 15.72 8.85
N THR A 172 -52.69 16.16 10.08
CA THR A 172 -54.06 16.33 10.56
C THR A 172 -54.75 17.39 9.69
N PRO A 173 -55.92 17.11 9.09
CA PRO A 173 -56.64 18.12 8.33
C PRO A 173 -57.15 19.21 9.29
N THR A 174 -56.68 20.43 9.08
CA THR A 174 -57.21 21.63 9.74
C THR A 174 -58.69 21.82 9.37
N PRO A 175 -59.61 22.01 10.34
CA PRO A 175 -60.99 22.34 10.04
C PRO A 175 -61.07 23.78 9.49
N LYS A 176 -61.88 23.98 8.44
CA LYS A 176 -62.11 25.27 7.77
C LYS A 176 -62.60 26.33 8.78
N PRO A 177 -62.11 27.58 8.73
CA PRO A 177 -62.72 28.66 9.48
C PRO A 177 -63.93 29.23 8.72
N SER A 178 -65.09 29.20 9.38
CA SER A 178 -66.28 29.98 9.05
C SER A 178 -66.03 31.47 9.33
N LYS A 179 -66.48 32.33 8.42
CA LYS A 179 -66.58 33.79 8.62
C LYS A 179 -67.43 34.12 9.85
N ILE A 180 -67.02 35.12 10.64
CA ILE A 180 -67.82 36.29 11.07
C ILE A 180 -66.87 37.31 11.76
N GLU A 181 -67.28 38.55 11.61
CA GLU A 181 -66.72 39.88 11.85
C GLU A 181 -66.25 40.25 13.27
N GLU A 182 -65.30 41.21 13.25
CA GLU A 182 -65.16 42.44 14.05
C GLU A 182 -64.93 42.47 15.58
N ALA A 183 -64.05 43.42 15.92
CA ALA A 183 -64.03 44.31 17.08
C ALA A 183 -62.97 44.07 18.18
N GLU A 184 -61.90 44.87 18.05
CA GLU A 184 -61.34 45.83 19.03
C GLU A 184 -60.84 45.42 20.44
N ASN A 185 -59.58 45.85 20.65
CA ASN A 185 -59.01 46.59 21.79
C ASN A 185 -58.61 45.93 23.13
N LYS A 186 -57.33 46.20 23.47
CA LYS A 186 -56.76 46.57 24.79
C LYS A 186 -56.83 45.52 25.92
N SER A 187 -55.95 45.43 26.91
CA SER A 187 -54.60 45.92 27.29
C SER A 187 -54.33 45.30 28.68
N GLU A 188 -53.05 45.10 29.03
CA GLU A 188 -52.48 45.11 30.42
C GLU A 188 -52.92 44.03 31.45
N GLU A 189 -51.96 43.23 31.96
CA GLU A 189 -51.46 43.21 33.37
C GLU A 189 -52.36 42.28 34.25
N SER A 190 -51.95 41.44 35.21
CA SER A 190 -50.90 41.39 36.23
C SER A 190 -50.82 39.92 36.72
N GLN A 191 -49.65 39.36 37.02
CA GLN A 191 -49.14 39.01 38.36
C GLN A 191 -50.02 38.16 39.34
N GLU A 192 -49.29 37.27 40.03
CA GLU A 192 -49.49 36.69 41.38
C GLU A 192 -50.12 35.30 41.61
N LYS A 193 -49.20 34.35 41.87
CA LYS A 193 -49.04 33.55 43.11
C LYS A 193 -50.24 32.83 43.77
N SER A 194 -49.99 31.53 43.99
CA SER A 194 -50.17 30.73 45.22
C SER A 194 -50.78 29.36 44.88
N GLY A 195 -50.39 28.21 45.44
CA GLY A 195 -49.40 27.89 46.45
C GLY A 195 -49.33 26.37 46.67
N LYS A 196 -48.26 25.93 47.34
CA LYS A 196 -48.13 24.80 48.31
C LYS A 196 -48.37 23.35 47.85
N GLU A 197 -47.32 22.51 47.93
CA GLU A 197 -47.02 21.50 49.00
C GLU A 197 -47.75 20.17 48.70
N GLU A 198 -47.26 18.95 48.91
CA GLU A 198 -46.09 18.37 49.58
C GLU A 198 -46.06 16.85 49.25
N GLY A 199 -44.96 16.16 49.60
CA GLY A 199 -44.97 14.72 49.92
C GLY A 199 -44.16 13.83 48.98
N ALA A 200 -42.86 13.65 49.24
CA ALA A 200 -42.27 12.54 50.01
C ALA A 200 -42.18 11.23 49.18
N GLY A 201 -41.01 10.66 48.88
CA GLY A 201 -39.78 10.59 49.66
C GLY A 201 -39.77 9.28 50.45
N LYS A 202 -39.18 8.23 49.86
CA LYS A 202 -38.28 7.26 50.51
C LYS A 202 -37.59 6.41 49.45
#